data_AF-A0A7C7JZ66-F1
#
_entry.id   AF-A0A7C7JZ66-F1
#
_cell.length_a   1.000
_cell.length_b   1.000
_cell.length_c   1.000
_cell.angle_alpha   90.00
_cell.angle_beta   90.00
_cell.angle_gamma   90.00
#
_symmetry.space_group_name_H-M   'P 1'
#
loop_
_entity.id
_entity.type
_entity.pdbx_description
1 polymer ?
#
loop_
_entity_poly.entity_id
_entity_poly.type
_entity_poly.pdbx_seq_one_letter_code
_entity_poly.pdbx_strand_id
1 'polypeptide(L)'
;MNFFRPSSKLQKKIRINGKVKKVYDNPKTPYQRLLESDKISDTEKEKLKSQFAKLNPFKLRSSMVTKIKQFINKTTSIFEETKSTTFN
;
A
#
# COMPACT_ATOMS: atom_id res chain seq x y z
N MET A 1 1.04 -0.60 1.75
CA MET A 1 -0.36 -1.04 1.65
C MET A 1 -1.15 0.07 0.96
N ASN A 2 -1.27 -0.01 -0.38
CA ASN A 2 -1.56 1.17 -1.21
C ASN A 2 -3.06 1.35 -1.51
N PHE A 3 -3.86 0.28 -1.42
CA PHE A 3 -5.28 0.26 -1.78
C PHE A 3 -6.13 1.31 -1.04
N PHE A 4 -5.80 1.59 0.23
CA PHE A 4 -6.51 2.56 1.08
C PHE A 4 -5.83 3.94 1.17
N ARG A 5 -4.64 4.11 0.58
CA ARG A 5 -3.85 5.33 0.75
C ARG A 5 -4.07 6.26 -0.45
N PRO A 6 -4.53 7.51 -0.24
CA PRO A 6 -4.62 8.46 -1.34
C PRO A 6 -3.24 8.86 -1.83
N SER A 7 -3.08 9.02 -3.14
CA SER A 7 -1.85 9.50 -3.75
C SER A 7 -2.15 10.37 -4.96
N SER A 8 -1.49 11.52 -5.05
CA SER A 8 -1.51 12.34 -6.26
C SER A 8 -0.56 11.79 -7.31
N LYS A 9 -1.03 11.74 -8.55
CA LYS A 9 -0.29 11.44 -9.77
C LYS A 9 0.01 12.73 -10.51
N LEU A 10 1.18 12.76 -11.14
CA LEU A 10 1.59 13.87 -11.99
C LEU A 10 0.76 13.83 -13.28
N GLN A 11 -0.02 14.87 -13.55
CA GLN A 11 -0.82 14.98 -14.77
C GLN A 11 0.01 15.53 -15.93
N LYS A 12 0.75 16.61 -15.69
CA LYS A 12 1.56 17.26 -16.73
C LYS A 12 2.75 18.02 -16.16
N LYS A 13 3.73 18.23 -17.03
CA LYS A 13 4.86 19.15 -16.80
C LYS A 13 4.75 20.26 -17.83
N ILE A 14 4.79 21.51 -17.38
CA ILE A 14 4.72 22.69 -18.25
C ILE A 14 6.02 23.46 -18.07
N ARG A 15 6.66 23.87 -19.17
CA ARG A 15 7.86 24.70 -19.13
C ARG A 15 7.46 26.17 -19.35
N ILE A 16 7.77 27.03 -18.38
CA ILE A 16 7.47 28.47 -18.43
C ILE A 16 8.77 29.20 -18.09
N ASN A 17 9.27 30.02 -19.03
CA ASN A 17 10.50 30.82 -18.88
C ASN A 17 11.69 30.00 -18.35
N GLY A 18 11.93 28.82 -18.93
CA GLY A 18 13.03 27.93 -18.54
C GLY A 18 12.79 27.06 -17.30
N LYS A 19 11.75 27.34 -16.49
CA LYS A 19 11.39 26.55 -15.29
C LYS A 19 10.32 25.50 -15.59
N VAL A 20 10.41 24.33 -14.98
CA VAL A 20 9.41 23.25 -15.11
C VAL A 20 8.43 23.29 -13.95
N LYS A 21 7.16 23.57 -14.23
CA LYS A 21 6.05 23.46 -13.28
C LYS A 21 5.37 22.10 -13.42
N LYS A 22 5.24 21.37 -12.31
CA LYS A 22 4.53 20.08 -12.22
C LYS A 22 3.09 20.34 -11.78
N VAL A 23 2.13 19.79 -12.53
CA VAL A 23 0.70 19.84 -12.17
C VAL A 23 0.26 18.44 -11.77
N TYR A 24 -0.28 18.31 -10.58
CA TYR A 24 -0.72 17.04 -10.00
C TYR A 24 -2.24 16.97 -9.95
N ASP A 25 -2.78 15.75 -9.97
CA ASP A 25 -4.20 15.52 -9.73
C ASP A 25 -4.54 15.64 -8.23
N ASN A 26 -5.85 15.69 -7.95
CA ASN A 26 -6.35 15.55 -6.60
C ASN A 26 -5.97 14.16 -6.04
N PRO A 27 -5.58 14.07 -4.76
CA PRO A 27 -5.24 12.79 -4.15
C PRO A 27 -6.41 11.81 -4.22
N LYS A 28 -6.21 10.67 -4.89
CA LYS A 28 -7.19 9.57 -4.95
C LYS A 28 -6.55 8.26 -4.57
N THR A 29 -7.32 7.39 -3.91
CA THR A 29 -6.87 6.01 -3.65
C THR A 29 -6.84 5.21 -4.95
N PRO A 30 -6.01 4.16 -5.04
CA PRO A 30 -6.06 3.23 -6.18
C PRO A 30 -7.45 2.62 -6.38
N TYR A 31 -8.20 2.36 -5.30
CA TYR A 31 -9.59 1.91 -5.36
C TYR A 31 -10.50 2.91 -6.07
N GLN A 32 -10.46 4.19 -5.65
CA GLN A 32 -11.26 5.24 -6.29
C GLN A 32 -10.90 5.41 -7.77
N ARG A 33 -9.61 5.39 -8.10
CA ARG A 33 -9.15 5.52 -9.49
C ARG A 33 -9.59 4.34 -10.37
N LEU A 34 -9.65 3.12 -9.81
CA LEU A 34 -10.18 1.96 -10.52
C LEU A 34 -11.69 2.10 -10.77
N LEU A 35 -12.46 2.56 -9.78
CA LEU A 35 -13.90 2.77 -9.95
C LEU A 35 -14.23 3.82 -11.01
N GLU A 36 -13.41 4.87 -11.12
CA GLU A 36 -13.54 5.93 -12.12
C GLU A 36 -12.98 5.55 -13.51
N SER A 37 -12.32 4.40 -13.64
CA SER A 37 -11.71 3.98 -14.90
C SER A 37 -12.71 3.24 -15.78
N ASP A 38 -12.80 3.65 -17.04
CA ASP A 38 -13.63 2.98 -18.06
C ASP A 38 -13.06 1.64 -18.54
N LYS A 39 -11.84 1.30 -18.11
CA LYS A 39 -11.14 0.06 -18.49
C LYS A 39 -11.63 -1.19 -17.78
N ILE A 40 -12.52 -1.06 -16.79
CA ILE A 40 -13.06 -2.20 -16.05
C ILE A 40 -14.58 -2.26 -16.21
N SER A 41 -15.08 -3.48 -16.30
CA SER A 41 -16.52 -3.74 -16.42
C SER A 41 -17.27 -3.36 -15.15
N ASP A 42 -18.57 -3.10 -15.26
CA ASP A 42 -19.39 -2.76 -14.09
C ASP A 42 -19.49 -3.92 -13.08
N THR A 43 -19.45 -5.16 -13.57
CA THR A 43 -19.42 -6.36 -12.71
C THR A 43 -18.13 -6.41 -11.86
N GLU A 44 -16.98 -6.03 -12.42
CA GLU A 44 -15.73 -5.92 -11.68
C GLU A 44 -15.77 -4.76 -10.68
N LYS A 45 -16.38 -3.62 -11.04
CA LYS A 45 -16.58 -2.49 -10.11
C LYS A 45 -17.43 -2.91 -8.91
N GLU A 46 -18.49 -3.67 -9.12
CA GLU A 46 -19.33 -4.19 -8.03
C GLU A 46 -18.58 -5.16 -7.12
N LYS A 47 -17.79 -6.07 -7.71
CA LYS A 47 -16.91 -6.96 -6.94
C LYS A 47 -15.92 -6.16 -6.09
N LEU A 48 -15.34 -5.10 -6.66
CA LEU A 48 -14.40 -4.21 -5.96
C LEU A 48 -15.09 -3.50 -4.78
N LYS A 49 -16.33 -3.02 -4.96
CA LYS A 49 -17.14 -2.41 -3.90
C LYS A 49 -17.44 -3.41 -2.77
N SER A 50 -17.85 -4.63 -3.11
CA SER A 50 -18.09 -5.71 -2.13
C SER A 50 -16.83 -6.05 -1.34
N GLN A 51 -15.69 -6.16 -2.02
CA GLN A 51 -14.41 -6.40 -1.37
C GLN A 51 -13.98 -5.24 -0.46
N PHE A 52 -14.16 -3.99 -0.91
CA PHE A 52 -13.85 -2.80 -0.12
C PHE A 52 -14.67 -2.76 1.17
N ALA A 53 -15.98 -3.06 1.09
CA ALA A 53 -16.87 -3.10 2.25
C ALA A 53 -16.45 -4.16 3.29
N LYS A 54 -15.90 -5.29 2.85
CA LYS A 54 -15.42 -6.38 3.73
C LYS A 54 -14.06 -6.08 4.38
N LEU A 55 -13.24 -5.23 3.76
CA LEU A 55 -11.88 -4.96 4.23
C LEU A 55 -11.87 -3.84 5.27
N ASN A 56 -11.52 -4.18 6.51
CA ASN A 56 -11.25 -3.20 7.56
C ASN A 56 -9.73 -2.89 7.62
N PRO A 57 -9.29 -1.65 7.32
CA PRO A 57 -7.87 -1.32 7.26
C PRO A 57 -7.17 -1.40 8.63
N PHE A 58 -7.88 -1.13 9.73
CA PHE A 58 -7.32 -1.22 11.08
C PHE A 58 -7.09 -2.68 11.48
N LYS A 59 -8.08 -3.55 11.25
CA LYS A 59 -7.93 -5.00 11.51
C LYS A 59 -6.77 -5.58 10.70
N LEU A 60 -6.68 -5.21 9.42
CA LEU A 60 -5.63 -5.71 8.55
C LEU A 60 -4.24 -5.22 8.99
N ARG A 61 -4.11 -3.93 9.36
CA ARG A 61 -2.88 -3.40 9.95
C ARG A 61 -2.48 -4.14 11.22
N SER A 62 -3.39 -4.33 12.16
CA SER A 62 -3.12 -5.02 13.42
C SER A 62 -2.65 -6.46 13.17
N SER A 63 -3.31 -7.19 12.26
CA SER A 63 -2.91 -8.55 11.91
C SER A 63 -1.50 -8.62 11.31
N MET A 64 -1.13 -7.65 10.45
CA MET A 64 0.23 -7.55 9.90
C MET A 64 1.26 -7.29 10.99
N VAL A 65 0.99 -6.30 11.86
CA VAL A 65 1.90 -5.95 12.96
C VAL A 65 2.15 -7.14 13.87
N THR A 66 1.11 -7.90 14.23
CA THR A 66 1.24 -9.11 15.05
C THR A 66 2.12 -10.16 14.36
N LYS A 67 1.90 -10.44 13.07
CA LYS A 67 2.71 -11.41 12.32
C LYS A 67 4.17 -10.98 12.20
N ILE A 68 4.42 -9.70 11.95
CA ILE A 68 5.79 -9.14 11.87
C ILE A 68 6.49 -9.29 13.22
N LYS A 69 5.82 -8.98 14.33
CA LYS A 69 6.39 -9.15 15.68
C LYS A 69 6.76 -10.61 15.95
N GLN A 70 5.88 -11.56 15.62
CA GLN A 70 6.16 -12.99 15.78
C GLN A 70 7.38 -13.43 14.97
N PHE A 71 7.48 -12.96 13.72
CA PHE A 71 8.63 -13.25 12.87
C PHE A 71 9.93 -12.69 13.46
N ILE A 72 9.93 -11.41 13.84
CA ILE A 72 11.10 -10.74 14.44
C ILE A 72 11.55 -11.49 15.70
N ASN A 73 10.64 -11.79 16.63
CA ASN A 73 10.96 -12.49 17.86
C ASN A 73 11.61 -13.85 17.56
N LYS A 74 11.05 -14.61 16.61
CA LYS A 74 11.60 -15.92 16.23
C LYS A 74 13.00 -15.77 15.61
N THR A 75 13.21 -14.80 14.73
CA THR A 75 14.53 -14.55 14.14
C THR A 75 15.56 -14.12 15.17
N THR A 76 15.17 -13.30 16.16
CA THR A 76 16.06 -12.88 17.24
C THR A 76 16.47 -14.07 18.10
N SER A 77 15.54 -14.94 18.50
CA SER A 77 15.86 -16.16 19.25
C SER A 77 16.85 -17.07 18.52
N ILE A 78 16.65 -17.28 17.21
CA ILE A 78 17.57 -18.06 16.38
C ILE A 78 18.96 -17.40 16.33
N PHE A 79 19.03 -16.08 16.20
CA PHE A 79 20.30 -15.37 16.12
C PHE A 79 21.11 -15.49 17.43
N GLU A 80 20.45 -15.39 18.58
CA GLU A 80 21.08 -15.59 19.90
C GLU A 80 21.59 -17.04 20.07
N GLU A 81 20.81 -18.03 19.63
CA GLU A 81 21.23 -19.45 19.66
C GLU A 81 22.46 -19.70 18.76
N THR A 82 22.47 -19.15 17.54
CA THR A 82 23.61 -19.34 16.61
C THR A 82 24.89 -18.67 17.08
N LYS A 83 24.80 -17.54 17.80
CA LYS A 83 25.97 -16.86 18.38
C LYS A 83 26.67 -17.75 19.41
N SER A 84 25.91 -18.44 20.26
CA SER A 84 26.48 -19.33 21.28
C SER A 84 27.20 -20.54 20.67
N THR A 85 26.80 -21.01 19.49
CA THR A 85 27.43 -22.16 18.81
C THR A 85 28.70 -21.79 18.06
N THR A 86 28.83 -20.55 17.57
CA THR A 86 30.03 -20.09 16.84
C THR A 86 31.19 -19.64 17.73
N PHE A 87 30.96 -19.42 19.03
CA PHE A 87 31.97 -18.98 20.00
C PHE A 87 32.52 -20.11 20.90
N ASN A 88 32.28 -21.38 20.52
CA ASN A 88 32.79 -22.58 21.19
C ASN A 88 33.51 -23.47 20.16
#